data_AF-A0A397HN17-F1
#
_entry.id   AF-A0A397HN17-F1
#
_cell.length_a   1.000
_cell.length_b   1.000
_cell.length_c   1.000
_cell.angle_alpha   90.00
_cell.angle_beta   90.00
_cell.angle_gamma   90.00
#
_symmetry.space_group_name_H-M   'P 1'
#
loop_
_entity.id
_entity.type
_entity.pdbx_description
1 polymer ?
#
loop_
_entity_poly.entity_id
_entity_poly.type
_entity_poly.pdbx_seq_one_letter_code
_entity_poly.pdbx_strand_id
1 'polypeptide(L)'
;MNLKPKTIKKKIRYSGPHLFGLHLEILQQSRDACRRVTVLKPFDNLTPTGQNNRAKQITKSVCNIFNQIAIEKCHPEDNSKLKSIELDIKNKSYQISIGKENIEEIIHKARATV
;
A
#
# COMPACT_ATOMS: atom_id res chain seq x y z
N MET A 1 18.57 -39.13 58.99
CA MET A 1 18.39 -39.02 57.53
C MET A 1 17.64 -37.72 57.24
N ASN A 2 18.28 -36.74 56.60
CA ASN A 2 17.64 -35.48 56.20
C ASN A 2 17.07 -35.61 54.79
N LEU A 3 15.74 -35.58 54.64
CA LEU A 3 15.06 -35.55 53.34
C LEU A 3 15.01 -34.10 52.84
N LYS A 4 15.73 -33.78 51.76
CA LYS A 4 15.60 -32.48 51.07
C LYS A 4 14.24 -32.39 50.37
N PRO A 5 13.52 -31.25 50.45
CA PRO A 5 12.26 -31.08 49.76
C PRO A 5 12.46 -31.05 48.24
N LYS A 6 11.79 -31.96 47.53
CA LYS A 6 11.78 -32.05 46.07
C LYS A 6 10.90 -30.94 45.50
N THR A 7 11.49 -29.92 44.89
CA THR A 7 10.75 -28.87 44.18
C THR A 7 10.15 -29.44 42.90
N ILE A 8 8.86 -29.77 42.94
CA ILE A 8 8.10 -30.22 41.76
C ILE A 8 7.78 -28.99 40.93
N LYS A 9 8.56 -28.74 39.87
CA LYS A 9 8.19 -27.75 38.85
C LYS A 9 6.93 -28.26 38.13
N LYS A 10 5.75 -27.73 38.49
CA LYS A 10 4.49 -27.99 37.78
C LYS A 10 4.67 -27.58 36.31
N LYS A 11 4.74 -28.56 35.39
CA LYS A 11 4.61 -28.28 33.96
C LYS A 11 3.17 -27.85 33.70
N ILE A 12 2.96 -26.56 33.45
CA ILE A 12 1.68 -26.03 32.98
C ILE A 12 1.46 -26.63 31.58
N ARG A 13 0.40 -27.43 31.43
CA ARG A 13 -0.03 -27.91 30.12
C ARG A 13 -1.09 -26.95 29.60
N TYR A 14 -0.85 -26.40 28.43
CA TYR A 14 -1.84 -25.60 27.73
C TYR A 14 -2.79 -26.52 26.97
N SER A 15 -4.08 -26.21 26.99
CA SER A 15 -5.03 -26.87 26.09
C SER A 15 -4.71 -26.47 24.64
N GLY A 16 -5.01 -27.36 23.68
CA GLY A 16 -4.82 -27.05 22.26
C GLY A 16 -5.42 -25.70 21.87
N PRO A 17 -6.70 -25.41 22.20
CA PRO A 17 -7.31 -24.11 21.92
C PRO A 17 -6.57 -22.92 22.54
N HIS A 18 -6.02 -23.07 23.74
CA HIS A 18 -5.24 -22.02 24.39
C HIS A 18 -3.92 -21.76 23.64
N LEU A 19 -3.23 -22.82 23.21
CA LEU A 19 -2.03 -22.69 22.40
C LEU A 19 -2.32 -22.04 21.04
N PHE A 20 -3.45 -22.39 20.42
CA PHE A 20 -3.91 -21.74 19.18
C PHE A 20 -4.20 -20.25 19.39
N GLY A 21 -4.86 -19.87 20.48
CA GLY A 21 -5.12 -18.47 20.83
C GLY A 21 -3.83 -17.64 20.95
N LEU A 22 -2.83 -18.17 21.67
CA LEU A 22 -1.51 -17.54 21.79
C LEU A 22 -0.81 -17.38 20.42
N HIS A 23 -0.94 -18.37 19.54
CA HIS A 23 -0.35 -18.30 18.20
C HIS A 23 -1.01 -17.20 17.34
N LEU A 24 -2.33 -17.08 17.41
CA LEU A 24 -3.06 -16.00 16.72
C LEU A 24 -2.66 -14.62 17.24
N GLU A 25 -2.44 -14.49 18.54
CA GLU A 25 -2.00 -13.23 19.15
C GLU A 25 -0.61 -12.82 18.65
N ILE A 26 0.34 -13.75 18.57
CA ILE A 26 1.67 -13.51 18.00
C ILE A 26 1.57 -13.08 16.52
N LEU A 27 0.72 -13.76 15.74
CA LEU A 27 0.49 -13.40 14.34
C LEU A 27 -0.12 -12.00 14.20
N GLN A 28 -1.05 -11.64 15.08
CA GLN A 28 -1.66 -10.31 15.10
C GLN A 28 -0.63 -9.23 15.45
N GLN A 29 0.18 -9.44 16.49
CA GLN A 29 1.26 -8.52 16.87
C GLN A 29 2.28 -8.32 15.75
N SER A 30 2.66 -9.40 15.05
CA SER A 30 3.55 -9.34 13.89
C SER A 30 2.93 -8.53 12.74
N ARG A 31 1.65 -8.75 12.44
CA ARG A 31 0.91 -7.98 11.43
C ARG A 31 0.84 -6.50 11.77
N ASP A 32 0.59 -6.16 13.03
CA ASP A 32 0.49 -4.78 13.49
C ASP A 32 1.86 -4.08 13.55
N ALA A 33 2.94 -4.80 13.86
CA ALA A 33 4.30 -4.30 13.75
C ALA A 33 4.68 -4.02 12.28
N CYS A 34 4.36 -4.93 11.36
CA CYS A 34 4.57 -4.73 9.93
C CYS A 34 3.79 -3.53 9.38
N ARG A 35 2.53 -3.35 9.81
CA ARG A 35 1.71 -2.16 9.50
C ARG A 35 2.37 -0.86 9.96
N ARG A 36 3.01 -0.85 11.13
CA ARG A 36 3.78 0.32 11.63
C ARG A 36 5.07 0.58 10.84
N VAL A 37 5.70 -0.45 10.27
CA VAL A 37 6.83 -0.31 9.33
C VAL A 37 6.36 0.18 7.95
N THR A 38 5.08 0.10 7.65
CA THR A 38 4.49 0.57 6.39
C THR A 38 4.32 2.10 6.34
N VAL A 39 5.11 2.86 7.08
CA VAL A 39 5.22 4.30 6.84
C VAL A 39 5.94 4.48 5.51
N LEU A 40 5.19 4.93 4.52
CA LEU A 40 5.70 5.23 3.20
C LEU A 40 6.92 6.17 3.31
N LYS A 41 8.02 5.79 2.67
CA LYS A 41 9.20 6.67 2.58
C LYS A 41 8.80 8.04 2.03
N PRO A 42 9.37 9.14 2.57
CA PRO A 42 9.21 10.48 2.00
C PRO A 42 9.56 10.46 0.51
N PHE A 43 8.90 11.31 -0.28
CA PHE A 43 9.04 11.31 -1.73
C PHE A 43 10.47 11.61 -2.21
N ASP A 44 11.20 12.48 -1.51
CA ASP A 44 12.61 12.78 -1.81
C ASP A 44 13.54 11.58 -1.63
N ASN A 45 13.16 10.68 -0.73
CA ASN A 45 13.98 9.53 -0.37
C ASN A 45 13.70 8.32 -1.30
N LEU A 46 12.86 8.52 -2.33
CA LEU A 46 12.57 7.51 -3.34
C LEU A 46 13.53 7.64 -4.52
N THR A 47 13.85 6.51 -5.12
CA THR A 47 14.49 6.49 -6.45
C THR A 47 13.56 7.12 -7.49
N PRO A 48 14.08 7.61 -8.63
CA PRO A 48 13.24 8.12 -9.72
C PRO A 48 12.13 7.14 -10.13
N THR A 49 12.46 5.85 -10.22
CA THR A 49 11.47 4.77 -10.46
C THR A 49 10.43 4.69 -9.35
N GLY A 50 10.83 4.80 -8.08
CA GLY A 50 9.92 4.82 -6.95
C GLY A 50 8.97 6.02 -6.96
N GLN A 51 9.47 7.20 -7.36
CA GLN A 51 8.66 8.41 -7.53
C GLN A 51 7.62 8.22 -8.64
N ASN A 52 8.02 7.70 -9.79
CA ASN A 52 7.12 7.39 -10.90
C ASN A 52 6.07 6.34 -10.50
N ASN A 53 6.48 5.31 -9.77
CA ASN A 53 5.56 4.29 -9.27
C ASN A 53 4.54 4.86 -8.30
N ARG A 54 4.91 5.83 -7.47
CA ARG A 54 3.97 6.51 -6.58
C ARG A 54 2.92 7.30 -7.37
N ALA A 55 3.34 8.06 -8.37
CA ALA A 55 2.39 8.75 -9.27
C ALA A 55 1.45 7.76 -9.97
N LYS A 56 1.99 6.67 -10.53
CA LYS A 56 1.20 5.60 -11.18
C LYS A 56 0.18 4.96 -10.22
N GLN A 57 0.55 4.72 -8.96
CA GLN A 57 -0.38 4.17 -7.97
C GLN A 57 -1.53 5.12 -7.66
N ILE A 58 -1.25 6.42 -7.50
CA ILE A 58 -2.29 7.44 -7.30
C ILE A 58 -3.24 7.47 -8.49
N THR A 59 -2.70 7.53 -9.72
CA THR A 59 -3.48 7.49 -10.96
C THR A 59 -4.38 6.27 -11.01
N LYS A 60 -3.85 5.07 -10.72
CA LYS A 60 -4.64 3.83 -10.70
C LYS A 60 -5.82 3.92 -9.72
N SER A 61 -5.60 4.47 -8.53
CA SER A 61 -6.68 4.67 -7.55
C SER A 61 -7.73 5.65 -8.05
N VAL A 62 -7.34 6.76 -8.66
CA VAL A 62 -8.27 7.73 -9.25
C VAL A 62 -9.08 7.11 -10.39
N CYS A 63 -8.46 6.30 -11.25
CA CYS A 63 -9.18 5.56 -12.30
C CYS A 63 -10.26 4.65 -11.73
N ASN A 64 -9.92 3.90 -10.68
CA ASN A 64 -10.87 2.99 -10.05
C ASN A 64 -12.07 3.75 -9.47
N ILE A 65 -11.82 4.88 -8.82
CA ILE A 65 -12.87 5.76 -8.28
C ILE A 65 -13.72 6.32 -9.41
N PHE A 66 -13.10 6.84 -10.48
CA PHE A 66 -13.82 7.34 -11.65
C PHE A 66 -14.72 6.27 -12.26
N ASN A 67 -14.21 5.05 -12.46
CA ASN A 67 -14.99 3.95 -13.02
C ASN A 67 -16.20 3.60 -12.14
N GLN A 68 -16.03 3.57 -10.81
CA GLN A 68 -17.15 3.33 -9.90
C GLN A 68 -18.21 4.43 -9.99
N ILE A 69 -17.78 5.71 -9.99
CA ILE A 69 -18.69 6.85 -10.10
C ILE A 69 -19.39 6.85 -11.46
N ALA A 70 -18.68 6.56 -12.55
CA ALA A 70 -19.24 6.52 -13.90
C ALA A 70 -20.32 5.43 -14.02
N ILE A 71 -20.12 4.26 -13.42
CA ILE A 71 -21.14 3.20 -13.38
C ILE A 71 -22.38 3.66 -12.60
N GLU A 72 -22.20 4.41 -11.51
CA GLU A 72 -23.31 4.86 -10.66
C GLU A 72 -24.08 6.07 -11.27
N LYS A 73 -23.37 6.97 -11.95
CA LYS A 73 -23.90 8.29 -12.34
C LYS A 73 -24.15 8.48 -13.83
N CYS A 74 -23.54 7.68 -14.70
CA CYS A 74 -23.66 7.84 -16.14
C CYS A 74 -24.52 6.73 -16.76
N HIS A 75 -25.23 7.04 -17.84
CA HIS A 75 -25.88 6.00 -18.62
C HIS A 75 -24.81 5.20 -19.40
N PRO A 76 -24.96 3.87 -19.59
CA PRO A 76 -23.97 3.07 -20.32
C PRO A 76 -23.66 3.60 -21.74
N GLU A 77 -24.66 4.15 -22.42
CA GLU A 77 -24.50 4.75 -23.77
C GLU A 77 -23.71 6.06 -23.78
N ASP A 78 -23.56 6.74 -22.63
CA ASP A 78 -22.79 7.99 -22.54
C ASP A 78 -21.28 7.75 -22.73
N ASN A 79 -20.82 6.50 -22.59
CA ASN A 79 -19.43 6.09 -22.83
C ASN A 79 -18.40 6.96 -22.09
N SER A 80 -18.68 7.24 -20.82
CA SER A 80 -17.82 8.07 -19.96
C SER A 80 -16.43 7.46 -19.81
N LYS A 81 -15.41 8.23 -20.18
CA LYS A 81 -14.00 7.81 -20.19
C LYS A 81 -13.08 8.88 -19.63
N LEU A 82 -12.23 8.48 -18.69
CA LEU A 82 -11.16 9.32 -18.18
C LEU A 82 -10.01 9.36 -19.20
N LYS A 83 -9.66 10.56 -19.69
CA LYS A 83 -8.65 10.72 -20.76
C LYS A 83 -7.23 10.88 -20.23
N SER A 84 -7.05 11.66 -19.17
CA SER A 84 -5.75 11.90 -18.55
C SER A 84 -5.91 12.34 -17.09
N ILE A 85 -4.84 12.19 -16.33
CA ILE A 85 -4.72 12.67 -14.95
C ILE A 85 -3.43 13.48 -14.85
N GLU A 86 -3.55 14.71 -14.36
CA GLU A 86 -2.42 15.56 -14.03
C GLU A 86 -2.31 15.70 -12.51
N LEU A 87 -1.11 15.53 -11.98
CA LEU A 87 -0.84 15.66 -10.55
C LEU A 87 0.57 16.19 -10.28
N ASP A 88 0.68 16.98 -9.22
CA ASP A 88 1.97 17.47 -8.72
C ASP A 88 2.32 16.75 -7.42
N ILE A 89 3.54 16.23 -7.35
CA ILE A 89 4.13 15.71 -6.12
C ILE A 89 5.44 16.43 -5.89
N LYS A 90 5.47 17.28 -4.85
CA LYS A 90 6.68 17.98 -4.42
C LYS A 90 7.43 18.64 -5.58
N ASN A 91 6.71 19.48 -6.32
CA ASN A 91 7.19 20.25 -7.47
C ASN A 91 7.56 19.42 -8.71
N LYS A 92 7.23 18.12 -8.75
CA LYS A 92 7.27 17.31 -9.97
C LYS A 92 5.87 17.10 -10.51
N SER A 93 5.66 17.51 -11.75
CA SER A 93 4.40 17.34 -12.46
C SER A 93 4.40 16.02 -13.23
N TYR A 94 3.28 15.31 -13.15
CA TYR A 94 3.02 14.07 -13.87
C TYR A 94 1.72 14.23 -14.68
N GLN A 95 1.77 13.94 -15.98
CA GLN A 95 0.61 13.96 -16.87
C GLN A 95 0.39 12.57 -17.48
N ILE A 96 -0.48 11.77 -16.88
CA ILE A 96 -0.68 10.37 -17.28
C ILE A 96 -1.91 10.27 -18.18
N SER A 97 -1.68 9.90 -19.45
CA SER A 97 -2.75 9.61 -20.40
C SER A 97 -3.31 8.20 -20.19
N ILE A 98 -4.63 8.05 -20.29
CA ILE A 98 -5.36 6.82 -19.97
C ILE A 98 -6.06 6.31 -21.22
N GLY A 99 -5.91 5.02 -21.53
CA GLY A 99 -6.51 4.39 -22.70
C GLY A 99 -5.57 4.14 -23.89
N LYS A 100 -4.29 4.53 -23.80
CA LYS A 100 -3.24 3.96 -24.65
C LYS A 100 -2.61 2.81 -23.87
N GLU A 101 -2.73 1.60 -24.41
CA GLU A 101 -2.04 0.42 -23.86
C GLU A 101 -0.55 0.75 -23.69
N ASN A 102 -0.12 0.83 -22.43
CA ASN A 102 1.20 0.42 -21.99
C ASN A 102 2.43 0.89 -22.81
N ILE A 103 2.52 2.18 -23.16
CA ILE A 103 3.79 2.76 -23.64
C ILE A 103 4.18 3.93 -22.74
N GLU A 104 5.31 3.75 -22.07
CA GLU A 104 6.04 4.77 -21.32
C GLU A 104 6.30 6.01 -22.18
N GLU A 105 6.01 7.18 -21.63
CA GLU A 105 6.88 8.36 -21.62
C GLU A 105 6.04 9.58 -21.27
N ILE A 106 6.33 10.19 -20.12
CA ILE A 106 5.94 11.58 -19.88
C ILE A 106 7.24 12.37 -19.86
N ILE A 107 7.48 12.93 -21.03
CA ILE A 107 8.40 13.98 -21.43
C ILE A 107 8.89 14.82 -20.23
N HIS A 108 10.19 14.77 -19.95
CA HIS A 108 10.88 15.81 -19.21
C HIS A 108 10.90 17.09 -20.07
N LYS A 109 9.88 17.94 -19.97
CA LYS A 109 9.97 19.33 -20.47
C LYS A 109 10.47 20.23 -19.34
N ALA A 110 11.76 20.17 -19.04
CA ALA A 110 12.43 21.26 -18.35
C ALA A 110 12.91 22.26 -19.41
N ARG A 111 12.14 23.34 -19.56
CA ARG A 111 12.56 24.55 -20.25
C ARG A 111 13.80 25.11 -19.52
N ALA A 112 14.97 25.06 -20.15
CA ALA A 112 16.05 25.97 -19.81
C ALA A 112 15.74 27.31 -20.48
N THR A 113 15.37 28.30 -19.68
CA THR A 113 15.29 29.70 -20.08
C THR A 113 16.28 30.46 -19.22
N VAL A 114 17.02 31.34 -19.90
CA VAL A 114 18.12 32.25 -19.50
C VAL A 114 19.51 31.63 -19.54
#